data_AF-A0A932R288-F1
#
_entry.id   AF-A0A932R288-F1
#
_cell.length_a   1.000
_cell.length_b   1.000
_cell.length_c   1.000
_cell.angle_alpha   90.00
_cell.angle_beta   90.00
_cell.angle_gamma   90.00
#
_symmetry.space_group_name_H-M   'P 1'
#
loop_
_entity.id
_entity.type
_entity.pdbx_description
1 polymer ?
#
loop_
_entity_poly.entity_id
_entity_poly.type
_entity_poly.pdbx_seq_one_letter_code
_entity_poly.pdbx_strand_id
1 'polypeptide(L)' 'MQNWILNKELSQDERKGLSSHNDLLAHLLFHRGVKDEDAAERFLKPNFERDLHDPFLVLNMEKAVERILLA' A
#
# COMPACT_ATOMS: atom_id res chain seq x y z
N MET A 1 1.94 27.04 -15.29
CA MET A 1 2.79 26.12 -16.08
C MET A 1 2.79 24.79 -15.38
N GLN A 2 2.56 23.69 -16.10
CA GLN A 2 2.40 22.38 -15.48
C GLN A 2 3.75 21.67 -15.41
N ASN A 3 4.21 21.39 -14.19
CA ASN A 3 5.47 20.70 -13.93
C ASN A 3 5.19 19.19 -13.84
N TRP A 4 5.60 18.45 -14.86
CA TRP A 4 5.51 16.99 -14.89
C TRP A 4 6.82 16.39 -14.38
N ILE A 5 6.74 15.52 -13.37
CA ILE A 5 7.88 14.79 -12.83
C ILE A 5 7.78 13.35 -13.33
N LEU A 6 8.79 12.90 -14.07
CA LEU A 6 8.93 11.51 -14.49
C LEU A 6 9.82 10.77 -13.48
N ASN A 7 9.35 9.62 -13.02
CA ASN A 7 10.11 8.78 -12.09
C ASN A 7 11.21 8.00 -12.83
N LYS A 8 12.25 7.58 -12.09
CA LYS A 8 13.35 6.78 -12.65
C LYS A 8 12.85 5.42 -13.13
N GLU A 9 13.53 4.86 -14.12
CA GLU A 9 13.38 3.46 -14.48
C GLU A 9 13.87 2.53 -13.36
N LEU A 10 13.31 1.32 -13.33
CA LEU A 10 13.73 0.32 -12.35
C LEU A 10 15.08 -0.29 -12.74
N SER A 11 15.91 -0.55 -11.74
CA SER A 11 17.06 -1.44 -11.92
C SER A 11 16.61 -2.89 -12.14
N GLN A 12 17.52 -3.75 -12.60
CA GLN A 12 17.21 -5.18 -12.77
C GLN A 12 16.80 -5.84 -11.45
N ASP A 13 17.43 -5.46 -10.34
CA ASP A 13 17.11 -6.01 -9.01
C ASP A 13 15.73 -5.55 -8.53
N GLU A 14 15.41 -4.27 -8.72
CA GLU A 14 14.10 -3.70 -8.38
C GLU A 14 12.98 -4.33 -9.23
N ARG A 15 13.26 -4.57 -10.52
CA ARG A 15 12.33 -5.23 -11.44
C ARG A 15 12.09 -6.70 -11.09
N LYS A 16 13.12 -7.39 -10.59
CA LYS A 16 13.07 -8.80 -10.20
C LYS A 16 12.12 -9.04 -9.02
N GLY A 17 12.02 -8.08 -8.10
CA GLY A 17 11.08 -8.15 -6.97
C GLY A 17 9.60 -8.19 -7.38
N LEU A 18 9.28 -7.77 -8.61
CA LEU A 18 7.92 -7.69 -9.15
C LEU A 18 7.81 -8.41 -10.52
N SER A 19 8.61 -9.48 -10.69
CA SER A 19 8.75 -10.24 -11.93
C SER A 19 7.44 -10.79 -12.49
N SER A 20 6.47 -11.06 -11.61
CA SER A 20 5.17 -11.65 -11.96
C SER A 20 4.20 -10.66 -12.61
N HIS A 21 4.58 -9.38 -12.73
CA HIS A 21 3.76 -8.31 -13.26
C HIS A 21 4.40 -7.68 -14.49
N ASN A 22 3.59 -7.05 -15.35
CA ASN A 22 4.12 -6.31 -16.51
C ASN A 22 4.92 -5.07 -16.07
N ASP A 23 5.72 -4.52 -16.99
CA ASP A 23 6.68 -3.46 -16.66
C ASP A 23 6.01 -2.19 -16.15
N LEU A 24 4.86 -1.82 -16.72
CA LEU A 24 4.11 -0.65 -16.27
C LEU A 24 3.61 -0.82 -14.84
N LEU A 25 3.01 -1.97 -14.53
CA LEU A 25 2.48 -2.26 -13.20
C LEU A 25 3.61 -2.36 -12.17
N ALA A 26 4.71 -3.05 -12.49
CA ALA A 26 5.88 -3.12 -11.65
C ALA A 26 6.46 -1.72 -11.35
N HIS A 27 6.51 -0.85 -12.37
CA HIS A 27 6.96 0.53 -12.21
C HIS A 27 6.07 1.34 -11.26
N LEU A 28 4.75 1.26 -11.43
CA LEU A 28 3.81 1.96 -10.56
C LEU A 28 3.87 1.45 -9.11
N LEU A 29 3.95 0.14 -8.91
CA LEU A 29 4.02 -0.47 -7.57
C LEU A 29 5.31 -0.08 -6.85
N PHE A 30 6.45 -0.18 -7.54
CA PHE A 30 7.74 0.16 -6.95
C PHE A 30 7.80 1.61 -6.46
N HIS A 31 7.36 2.56 -7.29
CA HIS A 31 7.33 3.98 -6.92
C HIS A 31 6.27 4.32 -5.85
N ARG A 32 5.33 3.40 -5.61
CA ARG A 32 4.39 3.48 -4.48
C ARG A 32 4.95 2.86 -3.19
N GLY A 33 6.16 2.31 -3.22
CA GLY A 33 6.83 1.67 -2.09
C GLY A 33 6.52 0.18 -1.95
N VAL A 34 5.82 -0.42 -2.92
CA VAL A 34 5.51 -1.86 -2.97
C VAL A 34 6.61 -2.54 -3.78
N LYS A 35 7.53 -3.25 -3.12
CA LYS A 35 8.82 -3.66 -3.73
C LYS A 35 8.99 -5.15 -3.97
N ASP A 36 8.06 -5.97 -3.48
CA ASP A 36 8.10 -7.42 -3.58
C ASP A 36 6.71 -7.99 -3.89
N GLU A 37 6.67 -9.25 -4.33
CA GLU A 37 5.45 -9.94 -4.73
C GLU A 37 4.42 -10.09 -3.60
N ASP A 38 4.86 -10.29 -2.35
CA ASP A 38 3.94 -10.41 -1.22
C ASP A 38 3.26 -9.06 -0.96
N ALA A 39 4.03 -7.98 -0.91
CA ALA A 39 3.51 -6.64 -0.79
C ALA A 39 2.60 -6.28 -1.98
N ALA A 40 2.93 -6.72 -3.20
CA ALA A 40 2.09 -6.53 -4.38
C ALA A 40 0.75 -7.26 -4.24
N GLU A 41 0.75 -8.51 -3.79
CA GLU A 41 -0.48 -9.28 -3.57
C GLU A 41 -1.35 -8.65 -2.49
N ARG A 42 -0.77 -8.26 -1.35
CA ARG A 42 -1.54 -7.58 -0.29
C ARG A 42 -2.11 -6.24 -0.75
N PHE A 43 -1.36 -5.49 -1.56
CA PHE A 43 -1.79 -4.18 -2.05
C PHE A 43 -2.89 -4.29 -3.12
N LEU A 44 -2.73 -5.21 -4.08
CA LEU A 44 -3.68 -5.38 -5.18
C LEU A 44 -4.92 -6.21 -4.78
N LYS A 45 -4.75 -7.15 -3.85
CA LYS A 45 -5.78 -8.06 -3.36
C LYS A 45 -5.80 -8.09 -1.82
N PRO A 46 -6.21 -6.99 -1.18
CA PRO A 46 -6.34 -6.96 0.26
C PRO A 46 -7.39 -7.97 0.74
N ASN A 47 -7.11 -8.61 1.88
CA ASN A 47 -7.99 -9.57 2.53
C ASN A 47 -8.31 -9.07 3.95
N PHE A 48 -9.60 -8.98 4.29
CA PHE A 48 -10.03 -8.44 5.58
C PHE A 48 -9.63 -9.28 6.80
N GLU A 49 -9.51 -10.61 6.66
CA GLU A 49 -9.10 -11.47 7.77
C GLU A 49 -7.59 -11.38 8.04
N ARG A 50 -6.78 -11.22 6.99
CA ARG A 50 -5.32 -11.17 7.06
C ARG A 50 -4.79 -9.76 7.34
N ASP A 51 -5.34 -8.74 6.67
CA ASP A 51 -4.72 -7.41 6.55
C ASP A 51 -5.34 -6.34 7.44
N LEU A 52 -6.41 -6.65 8.18
CA LEU A 52 -7.06 -5.69 9.07
C LEU A 52 -6.30 -5.58 10.40
N HIS A 53 -5.84 -4.36 10.72
CA HIS A 53 -5.27 -4.04 12.03
C HIS A 53 -6.37 -3.81 13.07
N ASP A 54 -6.00 -3.94 14.35
CA ASP A 54 -6.90 -3.59 15.45
C ASP A 54 -7.22 -2.08 15.43
N PRO A 55 -8.50 -1.68 15.24
CA PRO A 55 -8.90 -0.28 15.22
C PRO A 55 -8.63 0.44 16.55
N PHE A 56 -8.55 -0.28 17.69
CA PHE A 56 -8.24 0.32 18.99
C PHE A 56 -6.80 0.84 19.12
N LEU A 57 -5.92 0.51 18.16
CA LEU A 57 -4.59 1.09 18.06
C LEU A 57 -4.60 2.55 17.58
N VAL A 58 -5.72 3.03 17.01
CA VAL A 58 -5.88 4.44 16.64
C VAL A 58 -5.98 5.29 17.90
N LEU A 59 -5.23 6.39 17.93
CA LEU A 59 -5.18 7.30 19.07
C LEU A 59 -6.59 7.75 19.51
N ASN A 60 -6.93 7.51 20.78
CA ASN A 60 -8.23 7.80 21.41
C ASN A 60 -9.43 7.04 20.82
N MET A 61 -9.26 5.88 20.18
CA MET A 61 -10.38 5.11 19.64
C MET A 61 -11.44 4.77 20.71
N GLU A 62 -11.03 4.36 21.91
CA GLU A 62 -11.97 4.06 23.02
C GLU A 62 -12.89 5.25 23.34
N LYS A 63 -12.31 6.44 23.54
CA LYS A 63 -13.06 7.67 23.83
C LYS A 63 -13.98 8.06 22.67
N ALA A 64 -13.59 7.79 21.44
CA ALA A 64 -14.43 8.06 20.27
C ALA A 64 -15.67 7.16 20.27
N VAL A 65 -15.51 5.86 20.57
CA VAL A 65 -16.62 4.90 20.69
C VAL A 65 -17.57 5.31 21.81
N GLU A 66 -17.04 5.64 23.00
CA GLU A 66 -17.86 6.12 24.13
C GLU A 66 -18.73 7.32 23.76
N ARG A 67 -18.17 8.32 23.07
CA ARG A 67 -18.91 9.52 22.65
C ARG A 67 -20.02 9.21 21.66
N ILE A 68 -19.78 8.30 20.70
CA ILE A 68 -20.78 7.92 19.69
C ILE A 68 -21.94 7.16 20.34
N LEU A 69 -21.65 6.27 21.29
CA LEU A 69 -22.68 5.49 21.98
C LEU A 69 -23.55 6.31 22.94
N LEU A 70 -23.08 7.48 23.37
CA LEU A 70 -23.80 8.41 24.26
C LEU A 70 -24.67 9.43 23.51
N ALA A 71 -24.58 9.51 22.18
CA ALA A 71 -25.37 10.43 21.34
C ALA A 71 -26.73 9.84 20.96
#